data_AF-A0A8J6ZUH2-F1
#
_entry.id   AF-A0A8J6ZUH2-F1
#
_cell.length_a   1.000
_cell.length_b   1.000
_cell.length_c   1.000
_cell.angle_alpha   90.00
_cell.angle_beta   90.00
_cell.angle_gamma   90.00
#
_symmetry.space_group_name_H-M   'P 1'
#
loop_
_entity.id
_entity.type
_entity.pdbx_description
1 polymer ?
#
loop_
_entity_poly.entity_id
_entity_poly.type
_entity_poly.pdbx_seq_one_letter_code
_entity_poly.pdbx_strand_id
1 'polypeptide(L)'
;MLTLDREESLGALHYDDLNSSIKDTFAALDRFELQAVEQIRVMHDERMYRIAGYKNFSEYCQGELHVYGGYRRINQLLGASKVIVAAGELGSEIKNERQARPLLRLAKEPEKLIAAIRLALESNPEPSESDFAAAANIVAPMPRVRKPFHQEPLVPKNQEPLVPKNIITISSPSHPRYGESGVIEASAPNNSQQIVTFADGERLLVNNTDLDVAIVSPERRYPKVYAEALAALKEQHKLELERLSQELRIGLQAEVQARAEAQVSEQIQSLQNLYKEQKEQNIQLQQRLDEMEGLRKLETENQQLHQRIQELEHALIERPSQQWGNTMTQQATKVLNKQVKEALEKTIDLRTLALEPPKDNAQECLRLMGMALKNLSLAMNNTQALEAAAIILGSEPTKEALAIRTEQLQLLPQAVREIRQVLARLEFTWQEFWAVAEKYEVIKADYWAELTTQETDLITKARKNSLTVIS
;
A
#
# COMPACT_ATOMS: atom_id res chain seq x y z
N MET A 1 21.87 5.16 -9.42
CA MET A 1 21.37 4.00 -8.65
C MET A 1 20.71 4.55 -7.39
N LEU A 2 19.38 4.59 -7.40
CA LEU A 2 18.56 4.97 -6.24
C LEU A 2 17.57 3.82 -6.05
N THR A 3 18.00 2.80 -5.33
CA THR A 3 17.12 1.78 -4.75
C THR A 3 16.43 2.44 -3.57
N LEU A 4 15.16 2.80 -3.72
CA LEU A 4 14.33 3.22 -2.60
C LEU A 4 13.91 1.97 -1.84
N ASP A 5 14.61 1.68 -0.74
CA ASP A 5 14.15 0.76 0.30
C ASP A 5 12.86 1.35 0.88
N ARG A 6 11.72 0.79 0.47
CA ARG A 6 10.37 1.27 0.85
C ARG A 6 9.57 0.13 1.49
N GLU A 7 10.16 -0.51 2.50
CA GLU A 7 9.45 -1.48 3.36
C GLU A 7 9.16 -0.95 4.77
N GLU A 8 9.63 0.25 5.16
CA GLU A 8 9.49 0.77 6.54
C GLU A 8 8.43 1.88 6.75
N SER A 9 7.62 2.22 5.74
CA SER A 9 6.55 3.23 5.89
C SER A 9 5.14 2.64 5.73
N LEU A 10 4.82 1.58 6.47
CA LEU A 10 3.46 1.08 6.69
C LEU A 10 2.85 1.64 8.00
N GLY A 11 3.19 2.88 8.35
CA GLY A 11 2.40 3.69 9.27
C GLY A 11 1.23 4.29 8.49
N ALA A 12 -0.01 4.01 8.93
CA ALA A 12 -1.29 4.50 8.39
C ALA A 12 -1.17 5.39 7.12
N LEU A 13 -1.31 4.78 5.93
CA LEU A 13 -1.32 5.50 4.66
C LEU A 13 -2.36 6.61 4.73
N HIS A 14 -1.92 7.86 4.83
CA HIS A 14 -2.79 9.04 4.84
C HIS A 14 -2.99 9.53 3.41
N TYR A 15 -4.25 9.85 3.07
CA TYR A 15 -4.62 10.33 1.74
C TYR A 15 -3.79 11.56 1.31
N ASP A 16 -3.55 12.49 2.22
CA ASP A 16 -2.86 13.75 1.92
C ASP A 16 -1.38 13.50 1.56
N ASP A 17 -0.71 12.57 2.24
CA ASP A 17 0.68 12.19 1.97
C ASP A 17 0.79 11.49 0.62
N LEU A 18 -0.13 10.57 0.33
CA LEU A 18 -0.17 9.84 -0.95
C LEU A 18 -0.48 10.79 -2.12
N ASN A 19 -1.48 11.66 -1.97
CA ASN A 19 -1.88 12.61 -3.02
C ASN A 19 -0.79 13.66 -3.28
N SER A 20 -0.12 14.14 -2.22
CA SER A 20 1.01 15.07 -2.37
C SER A 20 2.18 14.40 -3.08
N SER A 21 2.52 13.16 -2.70
CA SER A 21 3.60 12.40 -3.36
C SER A 21 3.31 12.13 -4.85
N ILE A 22 2.05 11.84 -5.22
CA ILE A 22 1.66 11.69 -6.64
C ILE A 22 1.87 13.00 -7.40
N LYS A 23 1.49 14.15 -6.82
CA LYS A 23 1.65 15.46 -7.46
C LYS A 23 3.13 15.85 -7.56
N ASP A 24 3.91 15.58 -6.53
CA ASP A 24 5.35 15.86 -6.50
C ASP A 24 6.10 15.03 -7.53
N THR A 25 5.73 13.75 -7.70
CA THR A 25 6.32 12.88 -8.73
C THR A 25 5.96 13.30 -10.15
N PHE A 26 4.74 13.82 -10.38
CA PHE A 26 4.39 14.44 -11.66
C PHE A 26 5.04 15.81 -11.88
N ALA A 27 5.35 16.55 -10.81
CA ALA A 27 5.97 17.88 -10.88
C ALA A 27 7.50 17.82 -11.07
N ALA A 28 8.15 16.75 -10.63
CA ALA A 28 9.59 16.53 -10.79
C ALA A 28 9.97 16.20 -12.25
N LEU A 29 10.02 17.23 -13.09
CA LEU A 29 10.58 17.33 -14.45
C LEU A 29 10.71 16.03 -15.27
N ASP A 30 9.76 15.87 -16.21
CA ASP A 30 9.89 15.30 -17.56
C ASP A 30 10.40 13.87 -17.81
N ARG A 31 10.81 13.05 -16.82
CA ARG A 31 11.40 11.72 -17.16
C ARG A 31 10.96 10.45 -16.44
N PHE A 32 10.06 10.46 -15.46
CA PHE A 32 9.65 9.19 -14.82
C PHE A 32 8.16 9.10 -14.48
N GLU A 33 7.29 9.32 -15.48
CA GLU A 33 5.82 9.18 -15.35
C GLU A 33 5.38 7.81 -14.84
N LEU A 34 6.16 6.76 -15.09
CA LEU A 34 5.87 5.39 -14.64
C LEU A 34 6.11 5.16 -13.14
N GLN A 35 6.87 6.03 -12.47
CA GLN A 35 7.10 5.91 -11.03
C GLN A 35 5.89 6.37 -10.21
N ALA A 36 5.17 7.39 -10.70
CA ALA A 36 3.90 7.81 -10.12
C ALA A 36 2.80 6.73 -10.25
N VAL A 37 2.94 5.79 -11.19
CA VAL A 37 1.93 4.75 -11.45
C VAL A 37 1.73 3.82 -10.26
N GLU A 38 2.77 3.47 -9.51
CA GLU A 38 2.60 2.63 -8.31
C GLU A 38 1.75 3.32 -7.26
N GLN A 39 1.99 4.60 -7.00
CA GLN A 39 1.21 5.39 -6.04
C GLN A 39 -0.22 5.63 -6.52
N ILE A 40 -0.41 5.83 -7.82
CA ILE A 40 -1.73 5.92 -8.46
C ILE A 40 -2.48 4.59 -8.37
N ARG A 41 -1.78 3.44 -8.52
CA ARG A 41 -2.37 2.12 -8.31
C ARG A 41 -2.83 1.95 -6.87
N VAL A 42 -1.99 2.30 -5.90
CA VAL A 42 -2.36 2.31 -4.47
C VAL A 42 -3.61 3.19 -4.25
N MET A 43 -3.61 4.42 -4.78
CA MET A 43 -4.77 5.33 -4.71
C MET A 43 -6.05 4.71 -5.31
N HIS A 44 -5.94 3.99 -6.42
CA HIS A 44 -7.06 3.34 -7.11
C HIS A 44 -7.56 2.08 -6.38
N ASP A 45 -6.64 1.16 -6.05
CA ASP A 45 -6.92 -0.19 -5.57
C ASP A 45 -7.39 -0.17 -4.11
N GLU A 46 -6.76 0.67 -3.27
CA GLU A 46 -7.17 0.88 -1.87
C GLU A 46 -8.34 1.87 -1.74
N ARG A 47 -8.79 2.44 -2.87
CA ARG A 47 -9.92 3.39 -2.94
C ARG A 47 -9.74 4.62 -2.04
N MET A 48 -8.50 5.05 -1.83
CA MET A 48 -8.11 6.17 -0.97
C MET A 48 -8.76 7.50 -1.40
N TYR A 49 -9.10 7.66 -2.68
CA TYR A 49 -9.86 8.80 -3.19
C TYR A 49 -11.23 9.00 -2.51
N ARG A 50 -11.81 7.93 -1.93
CA ARG A 50 -13.07 8.03 -1.18
C ARG A 50 -12.92 8.78 0.14
N ILE A 51 -11.73 8.74 0.74
CA ILE A 51 -11.43 9.45 1.99
C ILE A 51 -11.53 10.97 1.77
N ALA A 52 -11.14 11.44 0.59
CA ALA A 52 -11.27 12.84 0.17
C ALA A 52 -12.65 13.20 -0.40
N GLY A 53 -13.64 12.30 -0.34
CA GLY A 53 -15.01 12.57 -0.77
C GLY A 53 -15.29 12.41 -2.27
N TYR A 54 -14.35 11.90 -3.07
CA TYR A 54 -14.59 11.59 -4.49
C TYR A 54 -15.40 10.30 -4.64
N LYS A 55 -16.42 10.28 -5.52
CA LYS A 55 -17.31 9.12 -5.67
C LYS A 55 -16.65 7.97 -6.43
N ASN A 56 -15.77 8.32 -7.37
CA ASN A 56 -15.05 7.36 -8.19
C ASN A 56 -13.65 7.90 -8.53
N PHE A 57 -12.76 7.00 -8.94
CA PHE A 57 -11.38 7.34 -9.26
C PHE A 57 -11.27 8.33 -10.42
N SER A 58 -12.22 8.28 -11.38
CA SER A 58 -12.24 9.23 -12.49
C SER A 58 -12.47 10.66 -12.00
N GLU A 59 -13.36 10.89 -11.04
CA GLU A 59 -13.61 12.20 -10.43
C GLU A 59 -12.37 12.71 -9.69
N TYR A 60 -11.69 11.84 -8.94
CA TYR A 60 -10.42 12.17 -8.30
C TYR A 60 -9.36 12.60 -9.32
N CYS A 61 -9.16 11.81 -10.38
CA CYS A 61 -8.22 12.14 -11.44
C CYS A 61 -8.58 13.46 -12.15
N GLN A 62 -9.87 13.75 -12.31
CA GLN A 62 -10.35 14.98 -12.93
C GLN A 62 -10.29 16.20 -11.99
N GLY A 63 -10.30 16.00 -10.67
CA GLY A 63 -10.15 17.07 -9.69
C GLY A 63 -8.68 17.37 -9.41
N GLU A 64 -7.98 16.38 -8.87
CA GLU A 64 -6.64 16.53 -8.30
C GLU A 64 -5.51 16.50 -9.34
N LEU A 65 -5.71 15.77 -10.45
CA LEU A 65 -4.67 15.48 -11.44
C LEU A 65 -4.99 16.03 -12.83
N HIS A 66 -5.92 16.97 -12.93
CA HIS A 66 -6.32 17.59 -14.20
C HIS A 66 -5.16 18.32 -14.89
N VAL A 67 -4.28 18.95 -14.12
CA VAL A 67 -3.06 19.64 -14.60
C VAL A 67 -2.13 18.68 -15.35
N TYR A 68 -2.17 17.39 -15.01
CA TYR A 68 -1.34 16.33 -15.58
C TYR A 68 -2.07 15.50 -16.65
N GLY A 69 -3.20 15.99 -17.18
CA GLY A 69 -3.96 15.34 -18.24
C GLY A 69 -5.15 14.49 -17.77
N GLY A 70 -5.44 14.52 -16.47
CA GLY A 70 -6.64 13.93 -15.86
C GLY A 70 -6.79 12.42 -16.09
N TYR A 71 -8.03 11.93 -15.96
CA TYR A 71 -8.30 10.49 -15.98
C TYR A 71 -7.80 9.78 -17.25
N ARG A 72 -7.88 10.43 -18.41
CA ARG A 72 -7.45 9.85 -19.69
C ARG A 72 -5.96 9.52 -19.71
N ARG A 73 -5.12 10.47 -19.26
CA ARG A 73 -3.66 10.30 -19.23
C ARG A 73 -3.24 9.29 -18.17
N ILE A 74 -3.90 9.31 -17.02
CA ILE A 74 -3.61 8.39 -15.91
C ILE A 74 -3.97 6.95 -16.29
N ASN A 75 -5.13 6.73 -16.92
CA ASN A 75 -5.54 5.40 -17.37
C ASN A 75 -4.59 4.84 -18.45
N GLN A 76 -4.04 5.71 -19.30
CA GLN A 76 -3.00 5.36 -20.26
C GLN A 76 -1.71 4.88 -19.57
N LEU A 77 -1.24 5.60 -18.54
CA LEU A 77 -0.07 5.21 -17.75
C LEU A 77 -0.28 3.91 -16.98
N LEU A 78 -1.47 3.72 -16.37
CA LEU A 78 -1.87 2.47 -15.74
C LEU A 78 -1.85 1.30 -16.74
N GLY A 79 -2.33 1.54 -17.97
CA GLY A 79 -2.28 0.58 -19.07
C GLY A 79 -0.86 0.21 -19.48
N ALA A 80 0.03 1.20 -19.63
CA ALA A 80 1.43 0.96 -19.96
C ALA A 80 2.17 0.18 -18.87
N SER A 81 1.94 0.52 -17.60
CA SER A 81 2.49 -0.23 -16.47
C SER A 81 2.04 -1.69 -16.46
N LYS A 82 0.79 -2.00 -16.83
CA LYS A 82 0.34 -3.40 -16.95
C LYS A 82 1.13 -4.19 -18.00
N VAL A 83 1.47 -3.57 -19.12
CA VAL A 83 2.29 -4.17 -20.18
C VAL A 83 3.70 -4.42 -19.70
N ILE A 84 4.31 -3.43 -19.02
CA ILE A 84 5.68 -3.54 -18.49
C ILE A 84 5.77 -4.67 -17.45
N VAL A 85 4.82 -4.73 -16.52
CA VAL A 85 4.77 -5.80 -15.50
C VAL A 85 4.56 -7.17 -16.16
N ALA A 86 3.67 -7.27 -17.15
CA ALA A 86 3.43 -8.53 -17.87
C ALA A 86 4.63 -8.97 -18.75
N ALA A 87 5.50 -8.05 -19.16
CA ALA A 87 6.70 -8.32 -19.95
C ALA A 87 7.86 -8.89 -19.12
N GLY A 88 7.82 -8.76 -17.79
CA GLY A 88 8.89 -9.19 -16.89
C GLY A 88 10.23 -8.51 -17.25
N GLU A 89 11.26 -9.32 -17.49
CA GLU A 89 12.63 -8.86 -17.80
C GLU A 89 12.71 -7.99 -19.06
N LEU A 90 11.81 -8.19 -20.03
CA LEU A 90 11.76 -7.40 -21.26
C LEU A 90 10.99 -6.08 -21.10
N GLY A 91 10.46 -5.80 -19.90
CA GLY A 91 9.72 -4.57 -19.62
C GLY A 91 10.58 -3.31 -19.68
N SER A 92 11.89 -3.42 -19.42
CA SER A 92 12.84 -2.29 -19.49
C SER A 92 13.05 -1.74 -20.91
N GLU A 93 12.69 -2.52 -21.93
CA GLU A 93 12.80 -2.11 -23.34
C GLU A 93 11.68 -1.16 -23.77
N ILE A 94 10.61 -1.05 -22.96
CA ILE A 94 9.48 -0.17 -23.19
C ILE A 94 9.73 1.16 -22.46
N LYS A 95 10.24 2.16 -23.19
CA LYS A 95 10.66 3.45 -22.63
C LYS A 95 9.50 4.41 -22.38
N ASN A 96 8.43 4.32 -23.17
CA ASN A 96 7.30 5.26 -23.13
C ASN A 96 5.93 4.58 -23.19
N GLU A 97 4.91 5.27 -22.65
CA GLU A 97 3.50 4.83 -22.72
C GLU A 97 3.03 4.55 -24.16
N ARG A 98 3.50 5.33 -25.14
CA ARG A 98 3.16 5.13 -26.56
C ARG A 98 3.65 3.79 -27.12
N GLN A 99 4.85 3.33 -26.71
CA GLN A 99 5.37 2.02 -27.13
C GLN A 99 4.59 0.87 -26.49
N ALA A 100 4.03 1.07 -25.30
CA ALA A 100 3.22 0.06 -24.61
C ALA A 100 1.81 -0.10 -25.20
N ARG A 101 1.24 0.95 -25.83
CA ARG A 101 -0.15 0.95 -26.34
C ARG A 101 -0.49 -0.23 -27.26
N PRO A 102 0.31 -0.56 -28.29
CA PRO A 102 -0.01 -1.65 -29.21
C PRO A 102 0.03 -3.04 -28.55
N LEU A 103 0.78 -3.16 -27.44
CA LEU A 103 1.00 -4.39 -26.69
C LEU A 103 -0.05 -4.61 -25.59
N LEU A 104 -0.85 -3.60 -25.24
CA LEU A 104 -1.82 -3.65 -24.14
C LEU A 104 -2.82 -4.81 -24.26
N ARG A 105 -3.21 -5.17 -25.48
CA ARG A 105 -4.09 -6.32 -25.75
C ARG A 105 -3.45 -7.67 -25.42
N LEU A 106 -2.12 -7.76 -25.53
CA LEU A 106 -1.32 -8.94 -25.25
C LEU A 106 -0.95 -9.05 -23.76
N ALA A 107 -1.24 -8.02 -22.94
CA ALA A 107 -0.95 -8.05 -21.51
C ALA A 107 -1.69 -9.18 -20.75
N LYS A 108 -2.78 -9.71 -21.31
CA LYS A 108 -3.50 -10.89 -20.79
C LYS A 108 -2.87 -12.23 -21.23
N GLU A 109 -1.99 -12.21 -22.22
CA GLU A 109 -1.33 -13.37 -22.82
C GLU A 109 0.21 -13.17 -22.81
N PRO A 110 0.87 -13.35 -21.65
CA PRO A 110 2.26 -12.96 -21.45
C PRO A 110 3.24 -13.63 -22.42
N GLU A 111 2.98 -14.88 -22.81
CA GLU A 111 3.80 -15.62 -23.77
C GLU A 111 3.82 -14.95 -25.16
N LYS A 112 2.67 -14.48 -25.64
CA LYS A 112 2.55 -13.77 -26.92
C LYS A 112 3.11 -12.36 -26.84
N LEU A 113 3.00 -11.73 -25.68
CA LEU A 113 3.60 -10.43 -25.42
C LEU A 113 5.13 -10.49 -25.45
N ILE A 114 5.74 -11.47 -24.78
CA ILE A 114 7.19 -11.70 -24.79
C ILE A 114 7.66 -12.02 -26.21
N ALA A 115 6.93 -12.85 -26.96
CA ALA A 115 7.26 -13.15 -28.36
C ALA A 115 7.19 -11.90 -29.25
N ALA A 116 6.20 -11.03 -29.06
CA ALA A 116 6.08 -9.78 -29.82
C ALA A 116 7.20 -8.80 -29.50
N ILE A 117 7.62 -8.69 -28.24
CA ILE A 117 8.74 -7.82 -27.84
C ILE A 117 10.06 -8.34 -28.41
N ARG A 118 10.32 -9.65 -28.35
CA ARG A 118 11.52 -10.26 -28.95
C ARG A 118 11.58 -10.04 -30.46
N LEU A 119 10.45 -10.24 -31.16
CA LEU A 119 10.36 -10.03 -32.61
C LEU A 119 10.62 -8.56 -32.98
N ALA A 120 10.10 -7.61 -32.19
CA ALA A 120 10.39 -6.19 -32.39
C ALA A 120 11.89 -5.88 -32.19
N LEU A 121 12.52 -6.42 -31.15
CA LEU A 121 13.95 -6.23 -30.85
C LEU A 121 14.88 -6.88 -31.89
N GLU A 122 14.51 -8.05 -32.41
CA GLU A 122 15.24 -8.71 -33.51
C GLU A 122 15.17 -7.89 -34.80
N SER A 123 14.05 -7.20 -35.05
CA SER A 123 13.87 -6.35 -36.23
C SER A 123 14.54 -4.98 -36.09
N ASN A 124 14.56 -4.41 -34.90
CA ASN A 124 15.16 -3.11 -34.59
C ASN A 124 15.68 -3.12 -33.13
N PRO A 125 16.96 -2.80 -32.88
CA PRO A 125 17.53 -2.77 -31.52
C PRO A 125 16.99 -1.61 -30.67
N GLU A 126 16.41 -0.58 -31.28
CA GLU A 126 15.64 0.47 -30.59
C GLU A 126 14.22 0.56 -31.16
N PRO A 127 13.29 -0.32 -30.75
CA PRO A 127 11.98 -0.45 -31.36
C PRO A 127 11.09 0.77 -31.09
N SER A 128 10.51 1.30 -32.17
CA SER A 128 9.53 2.40 -32.13
C SER A 128 8.10 1.89 -31.91
N GLU A 129 7.13 2.79 -31.75
CA GLU A 129 5.70 2.44 -31.62
C GLU A 129 5.20 1.58 -32.79
N SER A 130 5.63 1.87 -34.02
CA SER A 130 5.25 1.11 -35.22
C SER A 130 5.85 -0.30 -35.24
N ASP A 131 7.05 -0.48 -34.70
CA ASP A 131 7.74 -1.76 -34.70
C ASP A 131 7.06 -2.73 -33.73
N PHE A 132 6.70 -2.24 -32.53
CA PHE A 132 5.88 -3.01 -31.58
C PHE A 132 4.49 -3.30 -32.13
N ALA A 133 3.86 -2.38 -32.87
CA ALA A 133 2.57 -2.62 -33.50
C ALA A 133 2.64 -3.69 -34.60
N ALA A 134 3.69 -3.67 -35.42
CA ALA A 134 3.93 -4.66 -36.46
C ALA A 134 4.17 -6.06 -35.84
N ALA A 135 5.05 -6.14 -34.85
CA ALA A 135 5.35 -7.40 -34.16
C ALA A 135 4.13 -7.96 -33.43
N ALA A 136 3.35 -7.11 -32.74
CA ALA A 136 2.10 -7.53 -32.12
C ALA A 136 1.10 -8.09 -33.14
N ASN A 137 0.99 -7.47 -34.32
CA ASN A 137 0.10 -7.92 -35.39
C ASN A 137 0.56 -9.23 -36.05
N ILE A 138 1.86 -9.54 -36.03
CA ILE A 138 2.39 -10.83 -36.49
C ILE A 138 2.03 -11.93 -35.49
N VAL A 139 2.26 -11.69 -34.19
CA VAL A 139 2.02 -12.70 -33.15
C VAL A 139 0.53 -12.91 -32.87
N ALA A 140 -0.27 -11.86 -32.99
CA ALA A 140 -1.71 -11.91 -32.82
C ALA A 140 -2.37 -10.96 -33.84
N PRO A 141 -2.74 -11.44 -35.04
CA PRO A 141 -3.37 -10.58 -36.04
C PRO A 141 -4.69 -10.03 -35.53
N MET A 142 -4.93 -8.72 -35.72
CA MET A 142 -6.24 -8.14 -35.45
C MET A 142 -7.28 -8.78 -36.38
N PRO A 143 -8.49 -9.10 -35.89
CA PRO A 143 -9.61 -9.35 -36.77
C PRO A 143 -9.84 -8.08 -37.59
N ARG A 144 -9.57 -8.16 -38.90
CA ARG A 144 -9.82 -7.05 -39.83
C ARG A 144 -11.32 -6.84 -39.90
N VAL A 145 -11.85 -5.94 -39.06
CA VAL A 145 -13.12 -5.28 -39.37
C VAL A 145 -12.82 -4.36 -40.55
N ARG A 146 -12.85 -4.92 -41.75
CA ARG A 146 -12.92 -4.14 -42.98
C ARG A 146 -14.22 -3.36 -42.89
N LYS A 147 -14.15 -2.07 -42.56
CA LYS A 147 -15.20 -1.14 -42.99
C LYS A 147 -15.25 -1.28 -44.52
N PRO A 148 -16.35 -1.77 -45.12
CA PRO A 148 -16.42 -1.85 -46.57
C PRO A 148 -16.36 -0.43 -47.12
N PHE A 149 -15.25 -0.12 -47.80
CA PHE A 149 -15.22 0.95 -48.78
C PHE A 149 -16.32 0.64 -49.79
N HIS A 150 -17.31 1.52 -49.92
CA HIS A 150 -18.25 1.48 -51.03
C HIS A 150 -17.48 1.70 -52.32
N GLN A 151 -17.16 0.62 -53.03
CA GLN A 151 -16.91 0.68 -54.46
C GLN A 151 -18.28 0.59 -55.13
N GLU A 152 -18.68 1.66 -55.80
CA GLU A 152 -19.84 1.65 -56.68
C GLU A 152 -19.57 0.68 -57.84
N PRO A 153 -20.47 -0.27 -58.11
CA PRO A 153 -20.32 -1.16 -59.25
C PRO A 153 -20.60 -0.41 -60.56
N LEU A 154 -19.61 -0.43 -61.46
CA LEU A 154 -19.77 -0.10 -62.88
C LEU A 154 -20.94 -0.89 -63.48
N VAL A 155 -21.99 -0.18 -63.89
CA VAL A 155 -23.13 -0.77 -64.62
C VAL A 155 -22.73 -0.96 -66.08
N PRO A 156 -22.80 -2.18 -66.65
CA PRO A 156 -22.72 -2.37 -68.09
C PRO A 156 -23.98 -1.84 -68.78
N LYS A 157 -23.77 -1.00 -69.81
CA LYS A 157 -24.79 -0.64 -70.81
C LYS A 157 -25.49 -1.90 -71.30
N ASN A 158 -26.83 -1.96 -71.22
CA ASN A 158 -27.66 -2.70 -72.16
C ASN A 158 -29.13 -2.25 -72.12
N GLN A 159 -29.58 -1.86 -73.32
CA GLN A 159 -30.92 -2.06 -73.90
C GLN A 159 -32.08 -1.22 -73.35
N GLU A 160 -32.47 -0.23 -74.16
CA GLU A 160 -33.76 0.47 -74.10
C GLU A 160 -34.92 -0.54 -74.31
N PRO A 161 -35.88 -0.63 -73.38
CA PRO A 161 -37.16 -1.27 -73.66
C PRO A 161 -38.15 -0.24 -74.23
N LEU A 162 -38.73 -0.56 -75.38
CA LEU A 162 -39.93 0.07 -75.93
C LEU A 162 -40.99 0.20 -74.82
N VAL A 163 -41.29 1.42 -74.38
CA VAL A 163 -42.44 1.70 -73.49
C VAL A 163 -43.64 2.07 -74.37
N PRO A 164 -44.82 1.45 -74.18
CA PRO A 164 -46.05 1.88 -74.84
C PRO A 164 -46.32 3.34 -74.49
N LYS A 165 -46.58 4.17 -75.51
CA LYS A 165 -46.94 5.59 -75.34
C LYS A 165 -48.27 5.69 -74.58
N ASN A 166 -48.20 5.85 -73.27
CA ASN A 166 -49.36 6.13 -72.45
C ASN A 166 -49.72 7.61 -72.63
N ILE A 167 -50.76 7.86 -73.42
CA ILE A 167 -51.38 9.18 -73.55
C ILE A 167 -52.17 9.44 -72.28
N ILE A 168 -51.88 10.54 -71.59
CA ILE A 168 -52.52 10.90 -70.32
C ILE A 168 -53.01 12.33 -70.41
N THR A 169 -54.16 12.59 -69.81
CA THR A 169 -54.83 13.89 -69.83
C THR A 169 -54.82 14.50 -68.43
N ILE A 170 -54.66 15.82 -68.35
CA ILE A 170 -54.67 16.55 -67.07
C ILE A 170 -56.11 16.74 -66.61
N SER A 171 -56.43 16.14 -65.47
CA SER A 171 -57.76 16.02 -64.87
C SER A 171 -58.07 17.12 -63.85
N SER A 172 -57.04 17.84 -63.39
CA SER A 172 -57.14 18.84 -62.33
C SER A 172 -57.52 20.22 -62.89
N PRO A 173 -58.71 20.76 -62.52
CA PRO A 173 -59.16 22.08 -63.00
C PRO A 173 -58.34 23.24 -62.46
N SER A 174 -57.55 23.02 -61.41
CA SER A 174 -56.58 23.98 -60.87
C SER A 174 -55.25 24.01 -61.65
N HIS A 175 -55.00 23.05 -62.53
CA HIS A 175 -53.77 23.00 -63.31
C HIS A 175 -53.89 23.92 -64.53
N PRO A 176 -52.86 24.73 -64.85
CA PRO A 176 -52.92 25.72 -65.95
C PRO A 176 -53.16 25.11 -67.34
N ARG A 177 -52.95 23.80 -67.48
CA ARG A 177 -53.14 23.00 -68.71
C ARG A 177 -54.27 21.98 -68.58
N TYR A 178 -55.28 22.28 -67.77
CA TYR A 178 -56.44 21.41 -67.59
C TYR A 178 -57.09 21.02 -68.93
N GLY A 179 -57.33 19.73 -69.14
CA GLY A 179 -57.93 19.19 -70.37
C GLY A 179 -56.94 18.92 -71.51
N GLU A 180 -55.67 19.29 -71.38
CA GLU A 180 -54.64 18.96 -72.38
C GLU A 180 -54.13 17.52 -72.20
N SER A 181 -53.87 16.84 -73.32
CA SER A 181 -53.30 15.49 -73.37
C SER A 181 -51.80 15.54 -73.70
N GLY A 182 -51.00 14.73 -73.01
CA GLY A 182 -49.57 14.56 -73.26
C GLY A 182 -49.13 13.10 -73.19
N VAL A 183 -47.86 12.86 -73.51
CA VAL A 183 -47.24 11.53 -73.52
C VAL A 183 -46.15 11.46 -72.46
N ILE A 184 -46.13 10.38 -71.68
CA ILE A 184 -45.02 10.09 -70.79
C ILE A 184 -43.94 9.34 -71.56
N GLU A 185 -42.84 10.02 -71.82
CA GLU A 185 -41.69 9.45 -72.54
C GLU A 185 -40.57 8.98 -71.58
N ALA A 186 -40.56 9.46 -70.34
CA ALA A 186 -39.48 9.23 -69.38
C ALA A 186 -39.99 8.55 -68.09
N SER A 187 -39.08 7.87 -67.38
CA SER A 187 -39.38 7.33 -66.06
C SER A 187 -39.70 8.45 -65.07
N ALA A 188 -40.68 8.21 -64.21
CA ALA A 188 -41.10 9.15 -63.18
C ALA A 188 -39.92 9.50 -62.24
N PRO A 189 -39.67 10.79 -61.95
CA PRO A 189 -38.58 11.19 -61.05
C PRO A 189 -38.84 10.81 -59.59
N ASN A 190 -40.10 10.67 -59.18
CA ASN A 190 -40.49 10.19 -57.86
C ASN A 190 -41.86 9.48 -57.92
N ASN A 191 -42.35 9.00 -56.78
CA ASN A 191 -43.60 8.23 -56.70
C ASN A 191 -44.88 9.09 -56.81
N SER A 192 -44.76 10.41 -56.84
CA SER A 192 -45.88 11.35 -56.80
C SER A 192 -45.95 12.26 -58.02
N GLN A 193 -44.98 12.21 -58.93
CA GLN A 193 -44.86 13.12 -60.07
C GLN A 193 -44.35 12.41 -61.32
N GLN A 194 -44.77 12.91 -62.47
CA GLN A 194 -44.43 12.40 -63.79
C GLN A 194 -44.02 13.51 -64.73
N ILE A 195 -43.13 13.18 -65.66
CA ILE A 195 -42.73 14.09 -66.72
C ILE A 195 -43.64 13.82 -67.92
N VAL A 196 -44.49 14.79 -68.24
CA VAL A 196 -45.43 14.73 -69.36
C VAL A 196 -44.96 15.66 -70.47
N THR A 197 -44.82 15.13 -71.68
CA THR A 197 -44.51 15.90 -72.89
C THR A 197 -45.81 16.24 -73.61
N PHE A 198 -46.11 17.52 -73.79
CA PHE A 198 -47.32 18.01 -74.46
C PHE A 198 -47.13 18.15 -75.98
N ALA A 199 -48.23 18.35 -76.73
CA ALA A 199 -48.20 18.48 -78.20
C ALA A 199 -47.30 19.63 -78.70
N ASP A 200 -47.10 20.66 -77.89
CA ASP A 200 -46.22 21.80 -78.20
C ASP A 200 -44.72 21.49 -78.01
N GLY A 201 -44.38 20.26 -77.59
CA GLY A 201 -43.02 19.81 -77.32
C GLY A 201 -42.49 20.18 -75.92
N GLU A 202 -43.26 20.92 -75.13
CA GLU A 202 -42.90 21.27 -73.76
C GLU A 202 -43.01 20.06 -72.81
N ARG A 203 -42.01 19.91 -71.94
CA ARG A 203 -41.94 18.86 -70.91
C ARG A 203 -42.19 19.47 -69.55
N LEU A 204 -43.29 19.09 -68.89
CA LEU A 204 -43.61 19.55 -67.55
C LEU A 204 -43.63 18.40 -66.55
N LEU A 205 -43.26 18.74 -65.32
CA LEU A 205 -43.40 17.86 -64.17
C LEU A 205 -44.81 18.03 -63.59
N VAL A 206 -45.67 17.04 -63.76
CA VAL A 206 -47.07 17.05 -63.32
C VAL A 206 -47.23 16.08 -62.14
N ASN A 207 -47.99 16.46 -61.12
CA ASN A 207 -48.27 15.55 -60.01
C ASN A 207 -49.22 14.43 -60.46
N ASN A 208 -49.03 13.23 -59.93
CA ASN A 208 -49.88 12.07 -60.24
C ASN A 208 -51.34 12.28 -59.82
N THR A 209 -51.61 13.20 -58.88
CA THR A 209 -52.97 13.60 -58.45
C THR A 209 -53.69 14.44 -59.49
N ASP A 210 -52.95 15.10 -60.38
CA ASP A 210 -53.49 16.01 -61.39
C ASP A 210 -53.76 15.33 -62.75
N LEU A 211 -53.48 14.02 -62.84
CA LEU A 211 -53.63 13.20 -64.05
C LEU A 211 -54.90 12.34 -63.97
N ASP A 212 -55.52 12.04 -65.11
CA ASP A 212 -56.74 11.22 -65.16
C ASP A 212 -56.52 9.75 -64.75
N VAL A 213 -55.26 9.28 -64.77
CA VAL A 213 -54.90 7.90 -64.44
C VAL A 213 -54.00 7.89 -63.20
N ALA A 214 -54.46 7.25 -62.12
CA ALA A 214 -53.67 7.02 -60.92
C ALA A 214 -52.51 6.05 -61.21
N ILE A 215 -51.38 6.58 -61.66
CA ILE A 215 -50.16 5.79 -61.89
C ILE A 215 -49.43 5.68 -60.56
N VAL A 216 -49.92 4.78 -59.70
CA VAL A 216 -49.23 4.40 -58.48
C VAL A 216 -48.22 3.31 -58.86
N SER A 217 -46.93 3.61 -58.74
CA SER A 217 -45.88 2.59 -58.84
C SER A 217 -46.16 1.49 -57.79
N PRO A 218 -46.16 0.19 -58.14
CA PRO A 218 -46.31 -0.86 -57.14
C PRO A 218 -45.17 -0.77 -56.12
N GLU A 219 -45.46 -1.09 -54.84
CA GLU A 219 -44.45 -1.23 -53.79
C GLU A 219 -43.21 -1.93 -54.34
N ARG A 220 -42.02 -1.32 -54.18
CA ARG A 220 -40.76 -1.89 -54.66
C ARG A 220 -40.62 -3.32 -54.11
N ARG A 221 -40.93 -4.32 -54.93
CA ARG A 221 -40.62 -5.71 -54.62
C ARG A 221 -39.11 -5.88 -54.74
N TYR A 222 -38.44 -5.87 -53.60
CA TYR A 222 -37.01 -6.15 -53.55
C TYR A 222 -36.73 -7.53 -54.16
N PRO A 223 -35.68 -7.67 -54.97
CA PRO A 223 -35.24 -8.97 -55.48
C PRO A 223 -35.13 -10.01 -54.37
N LYS A 224 -35.52 -11.27 -54.64
CA LYS A 224 -35.53 -12.37 -53.66
C LYS A 224 -34.19 -12.55 -52.93
N VAL A 225 -33.09 -12.27 -53.63
CA VAL A 225 -31.71 -12.28 -53.10
C VAL A 225 -31.55 -11.39 -51.86
N TYR A 226 -32.20 -10.22 -51.81
CA TYR A 226 -32.15 -9.34 -50.64
C TYR A 226 -32.99 -9.87 -49.48
N ALA A 227 -34.12 -10.52 -49.76
CA ALA A 227 -34.93 -11.14 -48.72
C ALA A 227 -34.19 -12.32 -48.06
N GLU A 228 -33.51 -13.14 -48.86
CA GLU A 228 -32.66 -14.23 -48.40
C GLU A 228 -31.45 -13.71 -47.60
N ALA A 229 -30.78 -12.66 -48.08
CA ALA A 229 -29.67 -12.03 -47.36
C ALA A 229 -30.12 -11.44 -46.01
N LEU A 230 -31.29 -10.80 -45.95
CA LEU A 230 -31.86 -10.27 -44.71
C LEU A 230 -32.26 -11.39 -43.75
N ALA A 231 -32.77 -12.51 -44.25
CA ALA A 231 -33.09 -13.68 -43.42
C ALA A 231 -31.84 -14.31 -42.83
N ALA A 232 -30.81 -14.55 -43.66
CA ALA A 232 -29.52 -15.09 -43.20
C ALA A 232 -28.84 -14.19 -42.15
N LEU A 233 -28.90 -12.86 -42.33
CA LEU A 233 -28.34 -11.90 -41.39
C LEU A 233 -29.11 -11.91 -40.05
N LYS A 234 -30.44 -12.03 -40.09
CA LYS A 234 -31.25 -12.19 -38.87
C LYS A 234 -30.94 -13.48 -38.12
N GLU A 235 -30.70 -14.58 -38.82
CA GLU A 235 -30.33 -15.86 -38.20
C GLU A 235 -28.94 -15.77 -37.55
N GLN A 236 -27.96 -15.18 -38.25
CA GLN A 236 -26.63 -14.94 -37.68
C GLN A 236 -26.71 -14.11 -36.39
N HIS A 237 -27.46 -13.01 -36.39
CA HIS A 237 -27.63 -12.19 -35.19
C HIS A 237 -28.31 -12.94 -34.05
N LYS A 238 -29.27 -13.83 -34.32
CA LYS A 238 -29.89 -14.67 -33.28
C LYS A 238 -28.86 -15.59 -32.62
N LEU A 239 -28.05 -16.27 -33.43
CA LEU A 239 -27.00 -17.16 -32.94
C LEU A 239 -25.94 -16.40 -32.14
N GLU A 240 -25.56 -15.19 -32.58
CA GLU A 240 -24.63 -14.32 -31.83
C GLU A 240 -25.21 -13.88 -30.48
N LEU A 241 -26.50 -13.51 -30.43
CA LEU A 241 -27.16 -13.15 -29.18
C LEU A 241 -27.25 -14.33 -28.22
N GLU A 242 -27.57 -15.52 -28.72
CA GLU A 242 -27.57 -16.74 -27.91
C GLU A 242 -26.19 -17.04 -27.34
N ARG A 243 -25.15 -16.97 -28.17
CA ARG A 243 -23.77 -17.15 -27.75
C ARG A 243 -23.35 -16.14 -26.69
N LEU A 244 -23.60 -14.84 -26.92
CA LEU A 244 -23.29 -13.78 -25.95
C LEU A 244 -24.06 -13.98 -24.63
N SER A 245 -25.31 -14.44 -24.70
CA SER A 245 -26.10 -14.72 -23.49
C SER A 245 -25.52 -15.88 -22.66
N GLN A 246 -24.98 -16.90 -23.32
CA GLN A 246 -24.31 -18.02 -22.67
C GLN A 246 -22.98 -17.58 -22.06
N GLU A 247 -22.17 -16.82 -22.80
CA GLU A 247 -20.91 -16.26 -22.30
C GLU A 247 -21.14 -15.36 -21.08
N LEU A 248 -22.19 -14.53 -21.09
CA LEU A 248 -22.57 -13.72 -19.93
C LEU A 248 -23.00 -14.56 -18.72
N ARG A 249 -23.76 -15.65 -18.92
CA ARG A 249 -24.14 -16.55 -17.82
C ARG A 249 -22.92 -17.22 -17.19
N ILE A 250 -21.99 -17.70 -18.02
CA ILE A 250 -20.74 -18.31 -17.56
C ILE A 250 -19.90 -17.27 -16.80
N GLY A 251 -19.78 -16.06 -17.35
CA GLY A 251 -19.07 -14.96 -16.71
C GLY A 251 -19.64 -14.61 -15.33
N LEU A 252 -20.96 -14.49 -15.22
CA LEU A 252 -21.63 -14.21 -13.94
C LEU A 252 -21.44 -15.35 -12.93
N GLN A 253 -21.49 -16.60 -13.36
CA GLN A 253 -21.22 -17.75 -12.48
C GLN A 253 -19.78 -17.75 -11.98
N ALA A 254 -18.81 -17.47 -12.86
CA ALA A 254 -17.40 -17.37 -12.50
C ALA A 254 -17.14 -16.22 -11.51
N GLU A 255 -17.78 -15.05 -11.70
CA GLU A 255 -17.68 -13.93 -10.77
C GLU A 255 -18.27 -14.26 -9.39
N VAL A 256 -19.41 -14.95 -9.34
CA VAL A 256 -20.02 -15.38 -8.07
C VAL A 256 -19.12 -16.39 -7.36
N GLN A 257 -18.56 -17.36 -8.09
CA GLN A 257 -17.62 -18.33 -7.53
C GLN A 257 -16.35 -17.66 -7.01
N ALA A 258 -15.74 -16.77 -7.79
CA ALA A 258 -14.53 -16.04 -7.36
C ALA A 258 -14.78 -15.20 -6.10
N ARG A 259 -15.96 -14.58 -5.97
CA ARG A 259 -16.33 -13.85 -4.74
C ARG A 259 -16.53 -14.78 -3.54
N ALA A 260 -17.15 -15.95 -3.75
CA ALA A 260 -17.32 -16.93 -2.70
C ALA A 260 -15.97 -17.52 -2.23
N GLU A 261 -15.08 -17.85 -3.16
CA GLU A 261 -13.72 -18.32 -2.86
C GLU A 261 -12.91 -17.26 -2.11
N ALA A 262 -12.99 -15.99 -2.52
CA ALA A 262 -12.33 -14.89 -1.81
C ALA A 262 -12.82 -14.79 -0.36
N GLN A 263 -14.14 -14.81 -0.13
CA GLN A 263 -14.72 -14.77 1.23
C GLN A 263 -14.29 -15.97 2.08
N VAL A 264 -14.28 -17.17 1.51
CA VAL A 264 -13.82 -18.37 2.23
C VAL A 264 -12.32 -18.26 2.55
N SER A 265 -11.52 -17.73 1.63
CA SER A 265 -10.08 -17.55 1.85
C SER A 265 -9.78 -16.55 2.98
N GLU A 266 -10.52 -15.44 3.06
CA GLU A 266 -10.43 -14.46 4.16
C GLU A 266 -10.85 -15.09 5.50
N GLN A 267 -11.92 -15.90 5.51
CA GLN A 267 -12.34 -16.63 6.71
C GLN A 267 -11.28 -17.64 7.17
N ILE A 268 -10.65 -18.36 6.25
CA ILE A 268 -9.57 -19.30 6.59
C ILE A 268 -8.36 -18.55 7.16
N GLN A 269 -7.97 -17.42 6.56
CA GLN A 269 -6.84 -16.62 7.05
C GLN A 269 -7.10 -16.05 8.45
N SER A 270 -8.29 -15.48 8.67
CA SER A 270 -8.67 -14.99 10.00
C SER A 270 -8.69 -16.11 11.05
N LEU A 271 -9.23 -17.29 10.74
CA LEU A 271 -9.20 -18.44 11.64
C LEU A 271 -7.78 -18.95 11.92
N GLN A 272 -6.90 -18.94 10.91
CA GLN A 272 -5.49 -19.31 11.11
C GLN A 272 -4.77 -18.33 12.04
N ASN A 273 -5.03 -17.03 11.91
CA ASN A 273 -4.45 -16.02 12.80
C ASN A 273 -4.95 -16.19 14.23
N LEU A 274 -6.26 -16.36 14.43
CA LEU A 274 -6.84 -16.64 15.76
C LEU A 274 -6.27 -17.92 16.38
N TYR A 275 -6.05 -18.97 15.58
CA TYR A 275 -5.45 -20.21 16.06
C TYR A 275 -3.99 -20.02 16.51
N LYS A 276 -3.21 -19.19 15.80
CA LYS A 276 -1.84 -18.84 16.20
C LYS A 276 -1.84 -18.08 17.52
N GLU A 277 -2.67 -17.05 17.64
CA GLU A 277 -2.82 -16.27 18.88
C GLU A 277 -3.21 -17.17 20.06
N GLN A 278 -4.19 -18.06 19.86
CA GLN A 278 -4.61 -19.00 20.90
C GLN A 278 -3.49 -19.96 21.30
N LYS A 279 -2.66 -20.41 20.35
CA LYS A 279 -1.51 -21.26 20.63
C LYS A 279 -0.45 -20.53 21.44
N GLU A 280 -0.16 -19.27 21.10
CA GLU A 280 0.79 -18.44 21.84
C GLU A 280 0.31 -18.19 23.28
N GLN A 281 -0.97 -17.87 23.47
CA GLN A 281 -1.57 -17.72 24.81
C GLN A 281 -1.47 -19.01 25.62
N ASN A 282 -1.74 -20.17 25.01
CA ASN A 282 -1.58 -21.45 25.69
C ASN A 282 -0.13 -21.71 26.12
N ILE A 283 0.86 -21.37 25.29
CA ILE A 283 2.28 -21.49 25.66
C ILE A 283 2.61 -20.58 26.84
N GLN A 284 2.15 -19.34 26.84
CA GLN A 284 2.36 -18.40 27.95
C GLN A 284 1.69 -18.87 29.24
N LEU A 285 0.47 -19.43 29.15
CA LEU A 285 -0.22 -20.01 30.30
C LEU A 285 0.52 -21.23 30.85
N GLN A 286 1.05 -22.09 29.98
CA GLN A 286 1.86 -23.24 30.37
C GLN A 286 3.10 -22.79 31.15
N GLN A 287 3.82 -21.79 30.64
CA GLN A 287 5.01 -21.23 31.31
C GLN A 287 4.67 -20.66 32.69
N ARG A 288 3.56 -19.93 32.82
CA ARG A 288 3.09 -19.42 34.12
C ARG A 288 2.72 -20.53 35.09
N LEU A 289 2.15 -21.63 34.61
CA LEU A 289 1.86 -22.80 35.45
C LEU A 289 3.16 -23.43 35.95
N ASP A 290 4.16 -23.60 35.08
CA ASP A 290 5.47 -24.15 35.45
C ASP A 290 6.19 -23.27 36.49
N GLU A 291 6.12 -21.94 36.33
CA GLU A 291 6.63 -20.97 37.31
C GLU A 291 5.92 -21.09 38.66
N MET A 292 4.59 -21.18 38.65
CA MET A 292 3.78 -21.36 39.87
C MET A 292 4.09 -22.68 40.57
N GLU A 293 4.34 -23.76 39.82
CA GLU A 293 4.80 -25.03 40.39
C GLU A 293 6.20 -24.92 41.02
N GLY A 294 7.11 -24.19 40.37
CA GLY A 294 8.42 -23.87 40.92
C GLY A 294 8.33 -23.08 42.24
N LEU A 295 7.48 -22.06 42.29
CA LEU A 295 7.23 -21.27 43.49
C LEU A 295 6.65 -22.13 44.63
N ARG A 296 5.70 -23.03 44.33
CA ARG A 296 5.16 -23.97 45.33
C ARG A 296 6.23 -24.89 45.90
N LYS A 297 7.16 -25.39 45.09
CA LYS A 297 8.29 -26.20 45.57
C LYS A 297 9.18 -25.39 46.52
N LEU A 298 9.56 -24.18 46.14
CA LEU A 298 10.33 -23.29 47.01
C LEU A 298 9.61 -22.92 48.31
N GLU A 299 8.28 -22.78 48.28
CA GLU A 299 7.48 -22.56 49.48
C GLU A 299 7.53 -23.78 50.40
N THR A 300 7.42 -25.00 49.86
CA THR A 300 7.55 -26.22 50.65
C THR A 300 8.96 -26.40 51.24
N GLU A 301 10.01 -26.07 50.48
CA GLU A 301 11.40 -26.10 50.98
C GLU A 301 11.62 -25.06 52.09
N ASN A 302 11.09 -23.84 51.92
CA ASN A 302 11.14 -22.83 52.98
C ASN A 302 10.41 -23.28 54.25
N GLN A 303 9.25 -23.93 54.12
CA GLN A 303 8.54 -24.48 55.27
C GLN A 303 9.38 -25.57 55.97
N GLN A 304 10.03 -26.46 55.22
CA GLN A 304 10.94 -27.47 55.79
C GLN A 304 12.15 -26.84 56.48
N LEU A 305 12.75 -25.80 55.88
CA LEU A 305 13.85 -25.05 56.49
C LEU A 305 13.42 -24.36 57.79
N HIS A 306 12.23 -23.75 57.81
CA HIS A 306 11.68 -23.15 59.02
C HIS A 306 11.46 -24.17 60.12
N GLN A 307 10.90 -25.35 59.81
CA GLN A 307 10.76 -26.44 60.77
C GLN A 307 12.14 -26.88 61.29
N ARG A 308 13.14 -27.00 60.42
CA ARG A 308 14.49 -27.39 60.81
C ARG A 308 15.18 -26.35 61.69
N ILE A 309 14.99 -25.06 61.39
CA ILE A 309 15.49 -23.97 62.22
C ILE A 309 14.83 -24.03 63.60
N GLN A 310 13.51 -24.22 63.68
CA GLN A 310 12.82 -24.37 64.96
C GLN A 310 13.32 -25.58 65.76
N GLU A 311 13.53 -26.73 65.12
CA GLU A 311 14.13 -27.91 65.77
C GLU A 311 15.54 -27.61 66.31
N LEU A 312 16.37 -26.90 65.54
CA LEU A 312 17.72 -26.51 65.95
C LEU A 312 17.71 -25.48 67.09
N GLU A 313 16.79 -24.53 67.05
CA GLU A 313 16.56 -23.56 68.12
C GLU A 313 16.12 -24.25 69.41
N HIS A 314 15.17 -25.20 69.33
CA HIS A 314 14.79 -26.02 70.47
C HIS A 314 15.97 -26.84 71.01
N ALA A 315 16.75 -27.48 70.14
CA ALA A 315 17.95 -28.23 70.55
C ALA A 315 19.04 -27.33 71.17
N LEU A 316 19.12 -26.06 70.76
CA LEU A 316 20.00 -25.05 71.38
C LEU A 316 19.49 -24.64 72.76
N ILE A 317 18.18 -24.47 72.94
CA ILE A 317 17.55 -24.12 74.23
C ILE A 317 17.64 -25.27 75.23
N GLU A 318 17.50 -26.51 74.78
CA GLU A 318 17.56 -27.71 75.63
C GLU A 318 18.99 -28.12 76.01
N ARG A 319 20.04 -27.52 75.41
CA ARG A 319 21.41 -27.70 75.89
C ARG A 319 21.61 -26.95 77.21
N PRO A 320 22.08 -27.60 78.29
CA PRO A 320 22.42 -26.89 79.51
C PRO A 320 23.56 -25.92 79.21
N SER A 321 23.30 -24.64 79.43
CA SER A 321 24.25 -23.53 79.27
C SER A 321 25.37 -23.61 80.30
N GLN A 322 26.34 -24.49 80.07
CA GLN A 322 27.64 -24.38 80.70
C GLN A 322 28.53 -23.49 79.83
N GLN A 323 28.65 -22.24 80.32
CA GLN A 323 29.80 -21.35 80.22
C GLN A 323 30.23 -20.96 78.79
N TRP A 324 30.15 -19.66 78.47
CA TRP A 324 31.08 -18.88 77.61
C TRP A 324 30.37 -17.71 76.89
N GLY A 325 29.78 -16.77 77.62
CA GLY A 325 29.21 -15.58 76.97
C GLY A 325 28.73 -14.51 77.92
N ASN A 326 29.68 -13.78 78.50
CA ASN A 326 29.45 -12.67 79.42
C ASN A 326 28.45 -11.63 78.87
N THR A 327 27.61 -11.13 79.77
CA THR A 327 26.55 -10.13 79.60
C THR A 327 26.93 -8.83 78.86
N MET A 328 28.22 -8.53 78.68
CA MET A 328 28.70 -7.36 77.94
C MET A 328 28.51 -7.47 76.42
N THR A 329 28.65 -8.64 75.82
CA THR A 329 28.51 -8.83 74.36
C THR A 329 27.05 -8.72 73.90
N GLN A 330 26.08 -9.05 74.76
CA GLN A 330 24.65 -8.95 74.46
C GLN A 330 24.13 -7.50 74.47
N GLN A 331 24.70 -6.64 75.33
CA GLN A 331 24.35 -5.22 75.33
C GLN A 331 25.00 -4.49 74.16
N ALA A 332 26.27 -4.80 73.83
CA ALA A 332 26.93 -4.26 72.65
C ALA A 332 26.23 -4.68 71.34
N THR A 333 25.80 -5.94 71.22
CA THR A 333 25.03 -6.41 70.05
C THR A 333 23.62 -5.79 69.98
N LYS A 334 22.94 -5.57 71.10
CA LYS A 334 21.65 -4.85 71.11
C LYS A 334 21.78 -3.39 70.66
N VAL A 335 22.80 -2.68 71.12
CA VAL A 335 23.04 -1.28 70.73
C VAL A 335 23.43 -1.20 69.26
N LEU A 336 24.29 -2.09 68.79
CA LEU A 336 24.73 -2.16 67.40
C LEU A 336 23.57 -2.54 66.46
N ASN A 337 22.75 -3.52 66.84
CA ASN A 337 21.54 -3.88 66.08
C ASN A 337 20.51 -2.74 66.03
N LYS A 338 20.42 -1.92 67.08
CA LYS A 338 19.51 -0.75 67.09
C LYS A 338 20.03 0.35 66.18
N GLN A 339 21.33 0.65 66.19
CA GLN A 339 21.95 1.61 65.29
C GLN A 339 21.88 1.17 63.82
N VAL A 340 22.05 -0.13 63.54
CA VAL A 340 21.89 -0.70 62.20
C VAL A 340 20.43 -0.61 61.73
N LYS A 341 19.44 -0.90 62.59
CA LYS A 341 18.02 -0.75 62.25
C LYS A 341 17.62 0.71 61.98
N GLU A 342 18.03 1.64 62.85
CA GLU A 342 17.74 3.07 62.65
C GLU A 342 18.42 3.64 61.39
N ALA A 343 19.58 3.08 60.99
CA ALA A 343 20.25 3.43 59.73
C ALA A 343 19.50 2.86 58.51
N LEU A 344 19.03 1.61 58.57
CA LEU A 344 18.22 0.98 57.52
C LEU A 344 16.82 1.61 57.38
N GLU A 345 16.23 2.14 58.45
CA GLU A 345 14.95 2.87 58.39
C GLU A 345 15.10 4.28 57.80
N LYS A 346 16.30 4.87 57.88
CA LYS A 346 16.63 6.17 57.25
C LYS A 346 17.19 6.04 55.83
N THR A 347 17.59 4.84 55.40
CA THR A 347 17.86 4.59 54.00
C THR A 347 16.54 4.60 53.24
N ILE A 348 16.49 5.37 52.15
CA ILE A 348 15.43 5.26 51.14
C ILE A 348 15.20 3.77 50.91
N ASP A 349 13.97 3.29 51.10
CA ASP A 349 13.62 1.89 50.92
C ASP A 349 14.08 1.46 49.52
N LEU A 350 15.19 0.74 49.42
CA LEU A 350 15.77 0.32 48.13
C LEU A 350 14.76 -0.53 47.34
N ARG A 351 13.81 -1.15 48.04
CA ARG A 351 12.64 -1.86 47.48
C ARG A 351 11.62 -0.95 46.79
N THR A 352 11.54 0.33 47.15
CA THR A 352 10.67 1.31 46.47
C THR A 352 11.31 1.88 45.20
N LEU A 353 12.64 1.83 45.09
CA LEU A 353 13.37 2.22 43.87
C LEU A 353 13.53 1.05 42.87
N ALA A 354 13.51 -0.19 43.35
CA ALA A 354 13.56 -1.39 42.51
C ALA A 354 12.17 -2.03 42.38
N LEU A 355 11.42 -1.63 41.34
CA LEU A 355 10.12 -2.23 40.98
C LEU A 355 10.25 -3.71 40.56
N GLU A 356 11.45 -4.17 40.19
CA GLU A 356 11.79 -5.56 39.87
C GLU A 356 13.19 -5.89 40.42
N PRO A 357 13.50 -7.17 40.73
CA PRO A 357 14.88 -7.58 40.97
C PRO A 357 15.70 -7.26 39.72
N PRO A 358 16.82 -6.52 39.83
CA PRO A 358 17.63 -6.11 38.68
C PRO A 358 18.32 -7.35 38.08
N LYS A 359 17.59 -8.06 37.22
CA LYS A 359 18.10 -9.22 36.47
C LYS A 359 18.95 -8.78 35.27
N ASP A 360 18.80 -7.53 34.83
CA ASP A 360 19.37 -7.07 33.56
C ASP A 360 20.46 -5.97 33.66
N ASN A 361 20.65 -5.31 34.81
CA ASN A 361 21.68 -4.25 34.94
C ASN A 361 22.55 -4.39 36.20
N ALA A 362 23.65 -5.16 36.07
CA ALA A 362 24.64 -5.35 37.13
C ALA A 362 25.28 -4.03 37.63
N GLN A 363 25.29 -2.98 36.80
CA GLN A 363 25.88 -1.68 37.16
C GLN A 363 24.99 -0.90 38.13
N GLU A 364 23.67 -0.94 37.95
CA GLU A 364 22.73 -0.33 38.90
C GLU A 364 22.77 -1.00 40.27
N CYS A 365 22.89 -2.33 40.30
CA CYS A 365 23.10 -3.09 41.55
C CYS A 365 24.33 -2.60 42.30
N LEU A 366 25.47 -2.54 41.61
CA LEU A 366 26.74 -2.12 42.20
C LEU A 366 26.64 -0.68 42.71
N ARG A 367 26.00 0.22 41.95
CA ARG A 367 25.78 1.61 42.38
C ARG A 367 24.95 1.70 43.66
N LEU A 368 23.81 0.99 43.72
CA LEU A 368 22.95 0.99 44.91
C LEU A 368 23.66 0.37 46.12
N MET A 369 24.45 -0.69 45.91
CA MET A 369 25.31 -1.27 46.94
C MET A 369 26.36 -0.28 47.43
N GLY A 370 27.02 0.46 46.54
CA GLY A 370 27.99 1.50 46.90
C GLY A 370 27.36 2.62 47.74
N MET A 371 26.16 3.07 47.38
CA MET A 371 25.41 4.06 48.17
C MET A 371 25.01 3.53 49.55
N ALA A 372 24.57 2.27 49.63
CA ALA A 372 24.24 1.62 50.90
C ALA A 372 25.49 1.47 51.80
N LEU A 373 26.62 1.05 51.24
CA LEU A 373 27.89 0.91 51.95
C LEU A 373 28.42 2.25 52.47
N LYS A 374 28.27 3.34 51.70
CA LYS A 374 28.56 4.70 52.19
C LYS A 374 27.72 5.04 53.42
N ASN A 375 26.41 4.78 53.38
CA ASN A 375 25.53 5.11 54.50
C ASN A 375 25.86 4.28 55.75
N LEU A 376 26.17 2.99 55.57
CA LEU A 376 26.63 2.12 56.64
C LEU A 376 28.00 2.56 57.19
N SER A 377 28.93 2.98 56.34
CA SER A 377 30.25 3.46 56.77
C SER A 377 30.17 4.72 57.61
N LEU A 378 29.24 5.63 57.28
CA LEU A 378 28.93 6.82 58.07
C LEU A 378 28.27 6.47 59.41
N ALA A 379 27.30 5.56 59.41
CA ALA A 379 26.56 5.17 60.62
C ALA A 379 27.43 4.39 61.61
N MET A 380 28.33 3.53 61.11
CA MET A 380 29.16 2.65 61.93
C MET A 380 30.59 3.16 62.12
N ASN A 381 30.94 4.32 61.54
CA ASN A 381 32.32 4.81 61.42
C ASN A 381 33.30 3.72 60.94
N ASN A 382 32.87 2.91 59.96
CA ASN A 382 33.62 1.78 59.45
C ASN A 382 34.44 2.19 58.22
N THR A 383 35.77 2.25 58.37
CA THR A 383 36.69 2.65 57.30
C THR A 383 36.72 1.66 56.13
N GLN A 384 36.57 0.36 56.39
CA GLN A 384 36.54 -0.67 55.33
C GLN A 384 35.28 -0.56 54.46
N ALA A 385 34.14 -0.27 55.07
CA ALA A 385 32.90 -0.01 54.33
C ALA A 385 32.99 1.28 53.51
N LEU A 386 33.75 2.27 54.00
CA LEU A 386 34.01 3.52 53.30
C LEU A 386 34.92 3.28 52.08
N GLU A 387 36.00 2.52 52.26
CA GLU A 387 36.90 2.09 51.17
C GLU A 387 36.15 1.27 50.11
N ALA A 388 35.33 0.31 50.52
CA ALA A 388 34.51 -0.48 49.61
C ALA A 388 33.52 0.39 48.82
N ALA A 389 32.83 1.34 49.48
CA ALA A 389 31.94 2.28 48.82
C ALA A 389 32.68 3.16 47.80
N ALA A 390 33.89 3.62 48.15
CA ALA A 390 34.71 4.46 47.28
C ALA A 390 35.20 3.71 46.03
N ILE A 391 35.61 2.45 46.18
CA ILE A 391 35.99 1.59 45.05
C ILE A 391 34.79 1.36 44.11
N ILE A 392 33.62 1.06 44.67
CA ILE A 392 32.42 0.76 43.88
C ILE A 392 31.89 1.99 43.14
N LEU A 393 31.95 3.17 43.76
CA LEU A 393 31.43 4.42 43.17
C LEU A 393 32.49 5.20 42.36
N GLY A 394 33.73 4.73 42.34
CA GLY A 394 34.85 5.36 41.63
C GLY A 394 35.24 6.71 42.22
N SER A 395 35.28 6.83 43.55
CA SER A 395 35.69 8.05 44.26
C SER A 395 36.85 7.81 45.22
N GLU A 396 37.37 8.88 45.82
CA GLU A 396 38.29 8.76 46.94
C GLU A 396 37.58 8.23 48.19
N PRO A 397 38.28 7.49 49.08
CA PRO A 397 37.74 6.99 50.34
C PRO A 397 37.69 8.10 51.40
N THR A 398 37.03 9.21 51.08
CA THR A 398 36.74 10.30 52.02
C THR A 398 35.23 10.54 52.08
N LYS A 399 34.74 10.95 53.26
CA LYS A 399 33.29 11.20 53.47
C LYS A 399 32.76 12.27 52.52
N GLU A 400 33.55 13.31 52.28
CA GLU A 400 33.21 14.43 51.40
C GLU A 400 33.19 14.00 49.92
N ALA A 401 34.23 13.30 49.44
CA ALA A 401 34.26 12.84 48.04
C ALA A 401 33.11 11.87 47.73
N LEU A 402 32.80 10.95 48.66
CA LEU A 402 31.66 10.05 48.53
C LEU A 402 30.32 10.79 48.55
N ALA A 403 30.18 11.84 49.37
CA ALA A 403 28.97 12.65 49.39
C ALA A 403 28.73 13.32 48.04
N ILE A 404 29.73 14.03 47.53
CA ILE A 404 29.70 14.71 46.23
C ILE A 404 29.42 13.70 45.11
N ARG A 405 30.11 12.55 45.11
CA ARG A 405 29.91 11.51 44.10
C ARG A 405 28.50 10.93 44.12
N THR A 406 27.92 10.77 45.30
CA THR A 406 26.54 10.29 45.44
C THR A 406 25.54 11.28 44.84
N GLU A 407 25.71 12.58 45.12
CA GLU A 407 24.86 13.64 44.58
C GLU A 407 24.96 13.73 43.06
N GLN A 408 26.18 13.61 42.51
CA GLN A 408 26.39 13.53 41.07
C GLN A 408 25.64 12.34 40.45
N LEU A 409 25.73 11.15 41.04
CA LEU A 409 25.07 9.94 40.54
C LEU A 409 23.53 9.96 40.69
N GLN A 410 22.97 10.83 41.54
CA GLN A 410 21.52 11.04 41.61
C GLN A 410 20.97 11.74 40.36
N LEU A 411 21.81 12.49 39.63
CA LEU A 411 21.42 13.12 38.37
C LEU A 411 21.40 12.14 37.19
N LEU A 412 21.98 10.95 37.34
CA LEU A 412 22.14 9.98 36.26
C LEU A 412 20.82 9.54 35.60
N PRO A 413 19.74 9.21 36.35
CA PRO A 413 18.47 8.84 35.72
C PRO A 413 17.88 9.97 34.87
N GLN A 414 18.03 11.22 35.33
CA GLN A 414 17.59 12.38 34.58
C GLN A 414 18.46 12.61 33.33
N ALA A 415 19.78 12.48 33.46
CA ALA A 415 20.73 12.59 32.35
C ALA A 415 20.44 11.57 31.24
N VAL A 416 20.29 10.29 31.60
CA VAL A 416 19.98 9.21 30.64
C VAL A 416 18.64 9.47 29.96
N ARG A 417 17.61 9.88 30.72
CA ARG A 417 16.29 10.21 30.15
C ARG A 417 16.37 11.36 29.14
N GLU A 418 17.03 12.45 29.49
CA GLU A 418 17.16 13.63 28.61
C GLU A 418 17.99 13.31 27.36
N ILE A 419 19.07 12.53 27.50
CA ILE A 419 19.87 12.06 26.36
C ILE A 419 19.03 11.17 25.44
N ARG A 420 18.32 10.17 25.99
CA ARG A 420 17.46 9.28 25.20
C ARG A 420 16.32 10.04 24.50
N GLN A 421 15.77 11.08 25.13
CA GLN A 421 14.77 11.94 24.49
C GLN A 421 15.32 12.68 23.27
N VAL A 422 16.58 13.10 23.30
CA VAL A 422 17.23 13.69 22.11
C VAL A 422 17.45 12.62 21.05
N LEU A 423 17.97 11.45 21.43
CA LEU A 423 18.26 10.35 20.49
C LEU A 423 17.02 9.73 19.87
N ALA A 424 15.86 9.79 20.54
CA ALA A 424 14.59 9.26 20.04
C ALA A 424 13.96 10.12 18.93
N ARG A 425 14.47 11.33 18.66
CA ARG A 425 13.99 12.17 17.56
C ARG A 425 14.51 11.62 16.24
N LEU A 426 13.63 11.50 15.25
CA LEU A 426 13.95 11.01 13.89
C LEU A 426 15.08 11.82 13.22
N GLU A 427 15.15 13.13 13.51
CA GLU A 427 16.20 14.03 13.04
C GLU A 427 16.77 14.80 14.24
N PHE A 428 17.85 14.29 14.86
CA PHE A 428 18.58 15.02 15.89
C PHE A 428 19.98 15.44 15.38
N THR A 429 20.44 16.60 15.81
CA THR A 429 21.76 17.12 15.47
C THR A 429 22.78 16.93 16.60
N TRP A 430 24.07 16.91 16.25
CA TRP A 430 25.15 16.86 17.26
C TRP A 430 25.07 18.03 18.27
N GLN A 431 24.64 19.21 17.83
CA GLN A 431 24.51 20.39 18.71
C GLN A 431 23.41 20.20 19.76
N GLU A 432 22.28 19.60 19.39
CA GLU A 432 21.19 19.30 20.33
C GLU A 432 21.60 18.26 21.37
N PHE A 433 22.33 17.22 20.95
CA PHE A 433 22.93 16.26 21.87
C PHE A 433 23.95 16.95 22.80
N TRP A 434 24.85 17.75 22.23
CA TRP A 434 25.91 18.42 22.99
C TRP A 434 25.34 19.38 24.03
N ALA A 435 24.29 20.13 23.71
CA ALA A 435 23.63 21.05 24.63
C ALA A 435 23.00 20.35 25.85
N VAL A 436 22.63 19.08 25.71
CA VAL A 436 22.17 18.25 26.84
C VAL A 436 23.36 17.61 27.56
N ALA A 437 24.33 17.05 26.84
CA ALA A 437 25.50 16.41 27.41
C ALA A 437 26.40 17.36 28.22
N GLU A 438 26.49 18.64 27.83
CA GLU A 438 27.27 19.66 28.55
C GLU A 438 26.76 19.86 29.98
N LYS A 439 25.45 19.75 30.21
CA LYS A 439 24.85 19.83 31.56
C LYS A 439 25.28 18.70 32.49
N TYR A 440 25.70 17.58 31.93
CA TYR A 440 26.03 16.35 32.66
C TYR A 440 27.49 15.93 32.48
N GLU A 441 28.38 16.85 32.08
CA GLU A 441 29.79 16.55 31.79
C GLU A 441 30.50 15.82 32.95
N VAL A 442 30.17 16.19 34.18
CA VAL A 442 30.74 15.64 35.41
C VAL A 442 30.45 14.13 35.57
N ILE A 443 29.35 13.63 35.00
CA ILE A 443 28.93 12.22 35.05
C ILE A 443 28.99 11.56 33.68
N LYS A 444 29.83 12.07 32.79
CA LYS A 444 29.95 11.60 31.41
C LYS A 444 30.25 10.11 31.31
N ALA A 445 31.20 9.62 32.08
CA ALA A 445 31.55 8.19 32.06
C ALA A 445 30.36 7.31 32.50
N ASP A 446 29.55 7.81 33.44
CA ASP A 446 28.48 7.04 34.06
C ASP A 446 27.26 6.93 33.15
N TYR A 447 26.78 8.04 32.58
CA TYR A 447 25.65 7.95 31.65
C TYR A 447 26.04 7.25 30.35
N TRP A 448 27.31 7.31 29.93
CA TRP A 448 27.77 6.62 28.72
C TRP A 448 27.77 5.09 28.87
N ALA A 449 27.95 4.59 30.09
CA ALA A 449 27.88 3.16 30.39
C ALA A 449 26.44 2.61 30.34
N GLU A 450 25.44 3.47 30.57
CA GLU A 450 24.01 3.13 30.54
C GLU A 450 23.40 3.23 29.13
N LEU A 451 24.13 3.77 28.16
CA LEU A 451 23.71 3.83 26.76
C LEU A 451 23.98 2.50 26.06
N THR A 452 23.04 2.09 25.22
CA THR A 452 23.18 0.92 24.36
C THR A 452 24.21 1.19 23.26
N THR A 453 24.75 0.10 22.68
CA THR A 453 25.67 0.20 21.52
C THR A 453 25.06 0.99 20.37
N GLN A 454 23.78 0.78 20.08
CA GLN A 454 23.03 1.52 19.06
C GLN A 454 22.96 3.03 19.35
N GLU A 455 22.65 3.41 20.60
CA GLU A 455 22.62 4.82 21.02
C GLU A 455 24.00 5.47 20.89
N THR A 456 25.07 4.77 21.28
CA THR A 456 26.44 5.28 21.11
C THR A 456 26.83 5.42 19.63
N ASP A 457 26.37 4.52 18.76
CA ASP A 457 26.60 4.60 17.31
C ASP A 457 25.87 5.79 16.68
N LEU A 458 24.64 6.09 17.12
CA LEU A 458 23.91 7.28 16.67
C LEU A 458 24.65 8.57 17.04
N ILE A 459 25.15 8.65 18.28
CA ILE A 459 25.91 9.81 18.75
C ILE A 459 27.21 9.99 17.94
N THR A 460 27.94 8.91 17.66
CA THR A 460 29.19 8.99 16.87
C THR A 460 28.93 9.36 15.41
N LYS A 461 27.85 8.87 14.80
CA LYS A 461 27.40 9.27 13.45
C LYS A 461 27.04 10.75 13.41
N ALA A 462 26.24 11.24 14.36
CA ALA A 462 25.86 12.65 14.44
C ALA A 462 27.11 13.56 14.56
N ARG A 463 28.10 13.15 15.36
CA ARG A 463 29.38 13.87 15.48
C ARG A 463 30.14 13.92 14.16
N LYS A 464 30.24 12.80 13.43
CA LYS A 464 30.92 12.75 12.12
C LYS A 464 30.22 13.63 11.09
N ASN A 465 28.89 13.56 11.00
CA ASN A 465 28.09 14.37 10.08
C ASN A 465 28.27 15.88 10.36
N SER A 466 28.39 16.27 11.63
CA SER A 466 28.66 17.67 11.99
C SER A 466 30.05 18.16 11.58
N LEU A 467 31.05 17.27 11.52
CA LEU A 467 32.43 17.60 11.12
C LEU A 467 32.57 17.69 9.59
N THR A 468 31.82 16.89 8.83
CA THR A 468 31.81 16.90 7.36
C THR A 468 31.08 18.10 6.74
N VAL A 469 30.21 18.77 7.49
CA VAL A 469 29.50 19.99 7.03
C VAL A 469 30.36 21.25 7.19
N ILE A 470 31.47 21.17 7.93
CA ILE A 470 32.39 22.29 8.22
C ILE A 470 33.64 22.26 7.31
N SER A 471 33.86 21.18 6.56
CA SER A 471 34.92 21.01 5.54
C SER A 471 34.37 21.16 4.14
#